data_AF-A0A6N2V950-F1
#
_entry.id   AF-A0A6N2V950-F1
#
_cell.length_a   1.000
_cell.length_b   1.000
_cell.length_c   1.000
_cell.angle_alpha   90.00
_cell.angle_beta   90.00
_cell.angle_gamma   90.00
#
_symmetry.space_group_name_H-M   'P 1'
#
loop_
_entity.id
_entity.type
_entity.pdbx_description
1 polymer ?
#
loop_
_entity_poly.entity_id
_entity_poly.type
_entity_poly.pdbx_seq_one_letter_code
_entity_poly.pdbx_strand_id
1 'polypeptide(L)'
;MEVEKTSVLEELVQHFNYILSDQFDSYDEMREDQRFYIDRIEQAEKISDLEKRRKSIQEAKKMLEWIEDKMKNWLEGVVSNFTSYMVLREKYQKGNFIFAYYKAEREFQVEEYKNIEKIEFQDKYSIAENPGTKFTKYLVDVKATQAFTKNKEKAEKIDKWFQAFEDILRRIFNDKNLQLKFDDETFQFSICETDRDPFDFNTMSSGYSAVFDIINDLIIRMEAKSGLRTEFDMEGVVLVDEIETHLHLELQTMSVFSENQIPENLTLQKLSA
;
A
#
# COMPACT_ATOMS: atom_id res chain seq x y z
N MET A 1 -9.12 23.30 -16.65
CA MET A 1 -8.04 22.86 -15.75
C MET A 1 -8.26 21.38 -15.55
N GLU A 2 -7.52 20.55 -16.27
CA GLU A 2 -7.31 19.18 -15.83
C GLU A 2 -6.63 19.29 -14.48
N VAL A 3 -7.33 18.92 -13.42
CA VAL A 3 -6.63 18.50 -12.20
C VAL A 3 -5.90 17.24 -12.64
N GLU A 4 -4.58 17.31 -12.81
CA GLU A 4 -3.78 16.16 -13.21
C GLU A 4 -4.09 15.00 -12.26
N LYS A 5 -4.34 13.80 -12.79
CA LYS A 5 -4.79 12.63 -12.00
C LYS A 5 -3.86 12.35 -10.81
N THR A 6 -2.56 12.61 -10.97
CA THR A 6 -1.55 12.56 -9.91
C THR A 6 -1.87 13.49 -8.73
N SER A 7 -2.34 14.72 -8.98
CA SER A 7 -2.74 15.67 -7.95
C SER A 7 -3.90 15.16 -7.10
N VAL A 8 -4.87 14.44 -7.70
CA VAL A 8 -6.01 13.86 -6.98
C VAL A 8 -5.56 12.72 -6.06
N LEU A 9 -4.67 11.84 -6.53
CA LEU A 9 -4.13 10.75 -5.71
C LEU A 9 -3.30 11.28 -4.56
N GLU A 10 -2.49 12.31 -4.77
CA GLU A 10 -1.70 12.93 -3.72
C GLU A 10 -2.58 13.59 -2.64
N GLU A 11 -3.65 14.31 -3.03
CA GLU A 11 -4.62 14.85 -2.07
C GLU A 11 -5.35 13.74 -1.30
N LEU A 12 -5.72 12.65 -1.96
CA LEU A 12 -6.34 11.49 -1.29
C LEU A 12 -5.39 10.83 -0.29
N VAL A 13 -4.10 10.73 -0.63
CA VAL A 13 -3.04 10.23 0.27
C VAL A 13 -2.89 11.13 1.50
N GLN A 14 -2.95 12.46 1.33
CA GLN A 14 -2.94 13.40 2.46
C GLN A 14 -4.14 13.16 3.38
N HIS A 15 -5.33 13.01 2.83
CA HIS A 15 -6.52 12.72 3.63
C HIS A 15 -6.44 11.33 4.30
N PHE A 16 -5.90 10.31 3.63
CA PHE A 16 -5.62 9.01 4.26
C PHE A 16 -4.63 9.13 5.42
N ASN A 17 -3.57 9.92 5.27
CA ASN A 17 -2.65 10.18 6.39
C ASN A 17 -3.37 10.83 7.58
N TYR A 18 -4.25 11.79 7.32
CA TYR A 18 -5.06 12.40 8.39
C TYR A 18 -5.95 11.38 9.10
N ILE A 19 -6.74 10.59 8.36
CA ILE A 19 -7.66 9.62 8.99
C ILE A 19 -6.92 8.51 9.75
N LEU A 20 -5.71 8.15 9.34
CA LEU A 20 -4.93 7.11 10.00
C LEU A 20 -4.05 7.65 11.13
N SER A 21 -3.92 8.97 11.26
CA SER A 21 -3.12 9.63 12.29
C SER A 21 -3.77 9.56 13.67
N ASP A 22 -2.98 9.80 14.71
CA ASP A 22 -3.47 9.98 16.08
C ASP A 22 -4.19 11.32 16.29
N GLN A 23 -4.14 12.23 15.31
CA GLN A 23 -4.80 13.55 15.33
C GLN A 23 -6.19 13.53 14.67
N PHE A 24 -6.67 12.34 14.28
CA PHE A 24 -7.98 12.17 13.67
C PHE A 24 -9.11 12.57 14.63
N ASP A 25 -10.00 13.41 14.14
CA ASP A 25 -11.30 13.71 14.72
C ASP A 25 -12.33 13.53 13.61
N SER A 26 -13.47 12.89 13.88
CA SER A 26 -14.50 12.75 12.87
C SER A 26 -15.14 14.10 12.53
N TYR A 27 -15.64 14.24 11.30
CA TYR A 27 -16.33 15.47 10.90
C TYR A 27 -17.46 15.84 11.86
N ASP A 28 -18.23 14.85 12.32
CA ASP A 28 -19.35 15.07 13.25
C ASP A 28 -18.85 15.57 14.62
N GLU A 29 -17.82 14.95 15.21
CA GLU A 29 -17.21 15.41 16.47
C GLU A 29 -16.73 16.87 16.35
N MET A 30 -16.06 17.19 15.23
CA MET A 30 -15.56 18.55 14.99
C MET A 30 -16.69 19.56 14.82
N ARG A 31 -17.81 19.16 14.22
CA ARG A 31 -19.00 20.02 14.09
C ARG A 31 -19.67 20.25 15.45
N GLU A 32 -19.68 19.24 16.32
CA GLU A 32 -20.17 19.38 17.68
C GLU A 32 -19.30 20.32 18.51
N ASP A 33 -17.97 20.17 18.43
CA ASP A 33 -17.01 21.06 19.08
C ASP A 33 -17.14 22.49 18.57
N GLN A 34 -17.25 22.67 17.25
CA GLN A 34 -17.46 23.99 16.64
C GLN A 34 -18.70 24.68 17.22
N ARG A 35 -19.83 23.96 17.27
CA ARG A 35 -21.08 24.46 17.84
C ARG A 35 -20.92 24.79 19.33
N PHE A 36 -20.26 23.93 20.09
CA PHE A 36 -20.01 24.15 21.52
C PHE A 36 -19.26 25.47 21.78
N TYR A 37 -18.22 25.78 21.00
CA TYR A 37 -17.46 27.01 21.19
C TYR A 37 -18.20 28.26 20.70
N ILE A 38 -19.03 28.14 19.67
CA ILE A 38 -19.95 29.21 19.26
C ILE A 38 -20.92 29.53 20.42
N ASP A 39 -21.59 28.53 20.98
CA ASP A 39 -22.51 28.69 22.11
C ASP A 39 -21.80 29.29 23.33
N ARG A 40 -20.53 28.89 23.58
CA ARG A 40 -19.72 29.43 24.67
C ARG A 40 -19.39 30.91 24.48
N ILE A 41 -19.18 31.37 23.25
CA ILE A 41 -19.01 32.79 22.94
C ILE A 41 -20.31 33.54 23.25
N GLU A 42 -21.45 33.05 22.78
CA GLU A 42 -22.77 33.68 23.03
C GLU A 42 -23.10 33.75 24.53
N GLN A 43 -22.75 32.72 25.31
CA GLN A 43 -22.91 32.73 26.76
C GLN A 43 -21.96 33.72 27.43
N ALA A 44 -20.70 33.79 26.98
CA ALA A 44 -19.72 34.72 27.52
C ALA A 44 -20.12 36.20 27.29
N GLU A 45 -20.82 36.51 26.19
CA GLU A 45 -21.36 37.86 25.94
C GLU A 45 -22.35 38.35 27.00
N LYS A 46 -23.02 37.41 27.70
CA LYS A 46 -23.99 37.70 28.77
C LYS A 46 -23.32 37.95 30.13
N ILE A 47 -22.00 37.74 30.25
CA ILE A 47 -21.25 38.00 31.47
C ILE A 47 -21.17 39.52 31.71
N SER A 48 -21.62 39.98 32.88
CA SER A 48 -21.64 41.40 33.24
C SER A 48 -20.26 41.99 33.52
N ASP A 49 -19.34 41.17 34.06
CA ASP A 49 -17.95 41.57 34.32
C ASP A 49 -17.16 41.65 33.01
N LEU A 50 -16.71 42.86 32.65
CA LEU A 50 -16.08 43.14 31.36
C LEU A 50 -14.79 42.35 31.14
N GLU A 51 -13.94 42.24 32.16
CA GLU A 51 -12.65 41.55 32.05
C GLU A 51 -12.87 40.04 31.93
N LYS A 52 -13.76 39.47 32.75
CA LYS A 52 -14.14 38.05 32.64
C LYS A 52 -14.78 37.74 31.28
N ARG A 53 -15.70 38.59 30.81
CA ARG A 53 -16.32 38.47 29.49
C ARG A 53 -15.26 38.44 28.38
N ARG A 54 -14.36 39.43 28.36
CA ARG A 54 -13.31 39.53 27.33
C ARG A 54 -12.41 38.30 27.35
N LYS A 55 -11.96 37.88 28.53
CA LYS A 55 -11.13 36.70 28.69
C LYS A 55 -11.83 35.43 28.18
N SER A 56 -13.07 35.18 28.59
CA SER A 56 -13.82 34.00 28.16
C SER A 56 -14.10 33.97 26.66
N ILE A 57 -14.44 35.11 26.06
CA ILE A 57 -14.61 35.21 24.59
C ILE A 57 -13.29 34.93 23.88
N GLN A 58 -12.18 35.52 24.34
CA GLN A 58 -10.87 35.33 23.71
C GLN A 58 -10.43 33.86 23.76
N GLU A 59 -10.60 33.19 24.90
CA GLU A 59 -10.30 31.76 25.06
C GLU A 59 -11.16 30.90 24.12
N ALA A 60 -12.46 31.17 24.03
CA ALA A 60 -13.37 30.42 23.17
C ALA A 60 -13.08 30.65 21.68
N LYS A 61 -12.79 31.90 21.27
CA LYS A 61 -12.40 32.21 19.88
C LYS A 61 -11.12 31.50 19.45
N LYS A 62 -10.12 31.45 20.33
CA LYS A 62 -8.87 30.74 20.04
C LYS A 62 -9.09 29.25 19.81
N MET A 63 -9.99 28.63 20.57
CA MET A 63 -10.36 27.23 20.36
C MET A 63 -11.16 27.04 19.08
N LEU A 64 -12.09 27.96 18.77
CA LEU A 64 -12.86 27.93 17.52
C LEU A 64 -11.95 28.03 16.29
N GLU A 65 -10.97 28.94 16.30
CA GLU A 65 -9.96 29.07 15.23
C GLU A 65 -9.16 27.77 15.05
N TRP A 66 -8.79 27.10 16.15
CA TRP A 66 -8.10 25.81 16.10
C TRP A 66 -8.97 24.70 15.51
N ILE A 67 -10.27 24.66 15.84
CA ILE A 67 -11.23 23.71 15.27
C ILE A 67 -11.40 23.98 13.77
N GLU A 68 -11.63 25.24 13.38
CA GLU A 68 -11.80 25.64 11.98
C GLU A 68 -10.57 25.28 11.14
N ASP A 69 -9.36 25.46 11.68
CA ASP A 69 -8.14 25.05 11.02
C ASP A 69 -8.04 23.53 10.85
N LYS A 70 -8.34 22.75 11.90
CA LYS A 70 -8.39 21.29 11.78
C LYS A 70 -9.48 20.84 10.78
N MET A 71 -10.62 21.53 10.72
CA MET A 71 -11.76 21.15 9.86
C MET A 71 -11.39 21.20 8.37
N LYS A 72 -10.32 21.92 7.99
CA LYS A 72 -9.79 21.91 6.62
C LYS A 72 -9.48 20.50 6.12
N ASN A 73 -9.05 19.58 7.00
CA ASN A 73 -8.84 18.17 6.64
C ASN A 73 -10.10 17.45 6.11
N TRP A 74 -11.29 18.02 6.35
CA TRP A 74 -12.60 17.53 5.89
C TRP A 74 -13.29 18.43 4.86
N LEU A 75 -12.82 19.67 4.68
CA LEU A 75 -13.50 20.69 3.87
C LEU A 75 -12.71 21.10 2.63
N GLU A 76 -11.40 20.86 2.62
CA GLU A 76 -10.49 21.23 1.55
C GLU A 76 -9.88 19.98 0.88
N GLY A 77 -9.59 20.07 -0.41
CA GLY A 77 -9.00 18.98 -1.20
C GLY A 77 -9.93 17.79 -1.44
N VAL A 78 -9.31 16.62 -1.69
CA VAL A 78 -10.01 15.34 -1.88
C VAL A 78 -10.23 14.64 -0.55
N VAL A 79 -11.51 14.47 -0.17
CA VAL A 79 -11.92 13.78 1.05
C VAL A 79 -12.48 12.40 0.71
N SER A 80 -11.91 11.37 1.33
CA SER A 80 -12.40 10.00 1.21
C SER A 80 -13.70 9.83 1.99
N ASN A 81 -14.62 8.98 1.53
CA ASN A 81 -15.82 8.62 2.28
C ASN A 81 -15.83 7.12 2.59
N PHE A 82 -15.92 6.77 3.87
CA PHE A 82 -16.01 5.39 4.34
C PHE A 82 -17.27 5.19 5.18
N THR A 83 -17.84 3.98 5.15
CA THR A 83 -19.00 3.62 5.99
C THR A 83 -18.73 3.88 7.47
N SER A 84 -17.50 3.64 7.94
CA SER A 84 -17.07 3.99 9.29
C SER A 84 -15.55 4.19 9.34
N TYR A 85 -15.11 5.42 9.60
CA TYR A 85 -13.69 5.71 9.85
C TYR A 85 -13.20 5.02 11.13
N MET A 86 -14.04 4.86 12.15
CA MET A 86 -13.65 4.18 13.39
C MET A 86 -13.32 2.71 13.18
N VAL A 87 -14.19 1.97 12.47
CA VAL A 87 -13.92 0.56 12.15
C VAL A 87 -12.69 0.44 11.25
N LEU A 88 -12.56 1.31 10.26
CA LEU A 88 -11.38 1.35 9.38
C LEU A 88 -10.08 1.56 10.16
N ARG A 89 -10.05 2.59 11.03
CA ARG A 89 -8.90 2.91 11.87
C ARG A 89 -8.57 1.75 12.81
N GLU A 90 -9.57 1.13 13.43
CA GLU A 90 -9.34 -0.04 14.27
C GLU A 90 -8.67 -1.19 13.50
N LYS A 91 -9.16 -1.50 12.29
CA LYS A 91 -8.55 -2.53 11.44
C LYS A 91 -7.11 -2.17 11.04
N TYR A 92 -6.87 -0.93 10.62
CA TYR A 92 -5.52 -0.45 10.26
C TYR A 92 -4.55 -0.51 11.44
N GLN A 93 -4.96 -0.02 12.62
CA GLN A 93 -4.13 -0.02 13.82
C GLN A 93 -3.77 -1.44 14.28
N LYS A 94 -4.63 -2.43 13.99
CA LYS A 94 -4.36 -3.85 14.22
C LYS A 94 -3.52 -4.52 13.14
N GLY A 95 -3.13 -3.82 12.06
CA GLY A 95 -2.41 -4.39 10.92
C GLY A 95 -3.27 -5.33 10.07
N ASN A 96 -4.60 -5.18 10.11
CA ASN A 96 -5.56 -6.03 9.36
C ASN A 96 -6.18 -5.30 8.16
N PHE A 97 -5.69 -4.10 7.83
CA PHE A 97 -6.16 -3.33 6.69
C PHE A 97 -4.98 -2.57 6.07
N ILE A 98 -4.72 -2.78 4.79
CA ILE A 98 -3.58 -2.18 4.10
C ILE A 98 -3.97 -0.80 3.56
N PHE A 99 -3.10 0.19 3.78
CA PHE A 99 -3.02 1.40 2.99
C PHE A 99 -1.65 1.45 2.34
N ALA A 100 -1.60 1.58 1.01
CA ALA A 100 -0.36 1.70 0.26
C ALA A 100 -0.54 2.67 -0.92
N TYR A 101 0.50 3.42 -1.22
CA TYR A 101 0.55 4.33 -2.37
C TYR A 101 1.84 4.13 -3.18
N TYR A 102 1.68 3.85 -4.47
CA TYR A 102 2.78 3.69 -5.41
C TYR A 102 2.73 4.80 -6.45
N LYS A 103 3.76 5.65 -6.47
CA LYS A 103 3.91 6.75 -7.42
C LYS A 103 4.27 6.23 -8.82
N ALA A 104 4.07 7.05 -9.85
CA ALA A 104 4.50 6.76 -11.21
C ALA A 104 6.03 6.60 -11.27
N GLU A 105 6.78 7.62 -10.84
CA GLU A 105 8.24 7.47 -10.70
C GLU A 105 8.57 6.62 -9.46
N ARG A 106 8.96 5.36 -9.72
CA ARG A 106 9.44 4.43 -8.69
C ARG A 106 10.64 3.63 -9.20
N GLU A 107 11.68 3.56 -8.38
CA GLU A 107 12.82 2.67 -8.59
C GLU A 107 12.61 1.43 -7.73
N PHE A 108 12.58 0.26 -8.37
CA PHE A 108 12.51 -1.00 -7.67
C PHE A 108 13.91 -1.58 -7.51
N GLN A 109 14.29 -1.78 -6.26
CA GLN A 109 15.49 -2.51 -5.90
C GLN A 109 15.24 -3.22 -4.57
N VAL A 110 15.44 -4.53 -4.54
CA VAL A 110 15.41 -5.29 -3.28
C VAL A 110 16.75 -5.16 -2.58
N GLU A 111 16.72 -5.16 -1.24
CA GLU A 111 17.93 -5.06 -0.44
C GLU A 111 18.87 -6.23 -0.73
N GLU A 112 20.13 -5.92 -1.06
CA GLU A 112 21.18 -6.92 -1.12
C GLU A 112 21.47 -7.48 0.28
N TYR A 113 21.76 -8.78 0.34
CA TYR A 113 22.16 -9.46 1.56
C TYR A 113 23.31 -10.42 1.27
N LYS A 114 24.16 -10.62 2.29
CA LYS A 114 25.27 -11.56 2.24
C LYS A 114 25.10 -12.73 3.20
N ASN A 115 24.21 -12.58 4.19
CA ASN A 115 23.96 -13.57 5.24
C ASN A 115 22.46 -13.75 5.44
N ILE A 116 22.09 -14.88 6.03
CA ILE A 116 20.71 -15.11 6.50
C ILE A 116 20.45 -14.17 7.69
N GLU A 117 19.49 -13.28 7.53
CA GLU A 117 19.03 -12.34 8.55
C GLU A 117 17.54 -12.55 8.79
N LYS A 118 17.13 -12.60 10.06
CA LYS A 118 15.72 -12.67 10.40
C LYS A 118 15.06 -11.32 10.12
N ILE A 119 13.94 -11.31 9.40
CA ILE A 119 13.24 -10.05 9.13
C ILE A 119 12.54 -9.54 10.38
N GLU A 120 12.66 -8.24 10.63
CA GLU A 120 11.85 -7.52 11.61
C GLU A 120 10.68 -6.83 10.91
N PHE A 121 9.48 -7.30 11.21
CA PHE A 121 8.22 -6.72 10.77
C PHE A 121 7.78 -5.57 11.67
N GLN A 122 7.00 -4.65 11.11
CA GLN A 122 6.24 -3.67 11.88
C GLN A 122 4.81 -4.17 12.10
N ASP A 123 4.19 -3.78 13.21
CA ASP A 123 2.79 -4.13 13.51
C ASP A 123 1.80 -3.56 12.46
N LYS A 124 2.19 -2.42 11.86
CA LYS A 124 1.49 -1.75 10.77
C LYS A 124 2.52 -0.97 9.96
N TYR A 125 2.21 -0.73 8.69
CA TYR A 125 3.01 0.12 7.80
C TYR A 125 2.15 1.29 7.33
N SER A 126 2.74 2.48 7.32
CA SER A 126 2.12 3.68 6.76
C SER A 126 1.95 3.57 5.25
N ILE A 127 1.12 4.47 4.70
CA ILE A 127 0.82 4.52 3.27
C ILE A 127 2.05 4.81 2.40
N ALA A 128 3.05 5.51 2.95
CA ALA A 128 4.25 5.93 2.24
C ALA A 128 5.44 4.97 2.39
N GLU A 129 5.36 4.00 3.30
CA GLU A 129 6.41 3.00 3.46
C GLU A 129 6.36 1.94 2.35
N ASN A 130 7.50 1.34 2.05
CA ASN A 130 7.61 0.23 1.11
C ASN A 130 8.45 -0.89 1.73
N PRO A 131 7.91 -1.67 2.67
CA PRO A 131 8.61 -2.84 3.20
C PRO A 131 8.88 -3.95 2.17
N GLY A 132 8.36 -3.85 0.94
CA GLY A 132 8.67 -4.76 -0.17
C GLY A 132 10.16 -4.88 -0.50
N THR A 133 10.97 -3.88 -0.19
CA THR A 133 12.44 -3.94 -0.38
C THR A 133 13.10 -5.07 0.42
N LYS A 134 12.47 -5.52 1.52
CA LYS A 134 12.95 -6.62 2.37
C LYS A 134 12.54 -8.00 1.89
N PHE A 135 11.85 -8.10 0.76
CA PHE A 135 11.21 -9.34 0.32
C PHE A 135 12.18 -10.49 0.11
N THR A 136 13.33 -10.27 -0.53
CA THR A 136 14.31 -11.33 -0.73
C THR A 136 14.94 -11.82 0.57
N LYS A 137 15.24 -10.91 1.52
CA LYS A 137 15.66 -11.29 2.88
C LYS A 137 14.61 -12.15 3.57
N TYR A 138 13.33 -11.79 3.45
CA TYR A 138 12.23 -12.60 3.98
C TYR A 138 12.20 -14.00 3.37
N LEU A 139 12.32 -14.14 2.04
CA LEU A 139 12.36 -15.45 1.38
C LEU A 139 13.48 -16.35 1.94
N VAL A 140 14.66 -15.76 2.16
CA VAL A 140 15.82 -16.48 2.71
C VAL A 140 15.59 -16.89 4.17
N ASP A 141 15.05 -16.00 5.01
CA ASP A 141 14.68 -16.32 6.39
C ASP A 141 13.66 -17.47 6.45
N VAL A 142 12.69 -17.49 5.53
CA VAL A 142 11.70 -18.56 5.43
C VAL A 142 12.36 -19.88 4.99
N LYS A 143 13.27 -19.88 4.01
CA LYS A 143 14.02 -21.08 3.61
C LYS A 143 14.94 -21.59 4.72
N ALA A 144 15.64 -20.71 5.41
CA ALA A 144 16.44 -21.09 6.57
C ALA A 144 15.57 -21.72 7.66
N THR A 145 14.41 -21.11 7.95
CA THR A 145 13.43 -21.66 8.88
C THR A 145 12.96 -23.05 8.46
N GLN A 146 12.75 -23.29 7.16
CA GLN A 146 12.40 -24.60 6.61
C GLN A 146 13.52 -25.63 6.83
N ALA A 147 14.77 -25.26 6.57
CA ALA A 147 15.93 -26.15 6.70
C ALA A 147 16.18 -26.58 8.16
N PHE A 148 15.94 -25.69 9.12
CA PHE A 148 16.20 -25.97 10.54
C PHE A 148 15.00 -26.54 11.32
N THR A 149 13.78 -26.46 10.78
CA THR A 149 12.61 -26.88 11.53
C THR A 149 12.49 -28.41 11.60
N LYS A 150 12.24 -28.93 12.80
CA LYS A 150 11.86 -30.34 13.02
C LYS A 150 10.34 -30.56 12.96
N ASN A 151 9.57 -29.47 12.85
CA ASN A 151 8.11 -29.53 12.77
C ASN A 151 7.68 -29.73 11.32
N LYS A 152 7.17 -30.93 11.00
CA LYS A 152 6.70 -31.28 9.66
C LYS A 152 5.57 -30.38 9.17
N GLU A 153 4.60 -30.06 10.02
CA GLU A 153 3.48 -29.17 9.65
C GLU A 153 3.97 -27.77 9.28
N LYS A 154 5.00 -27.27 9.99
CA LYS A 154 5.62 -25.98 9.66
C LYS A 154 6.34 -26.04 8.32
N ALA A 155 7.11 -27.10 8.07
CA ALA A 155 7.78 -27.29 6.78
C ALA A 155 6.77 -27.36 5.62
N GLU A 156 5.69 -28.12 5.78
CA GLU A 156 4.61 -28.22 4.79
C GLU A 156 3.90 -26.88 4.54
N LYS A 157 3.70 -26.06 5.58
CA LYS A 157 3.16 -24.70 5.43
C LYS A 157 4.10 -23.82 4.61
N ILE A 158 5.41 -23.91 4.86
CA ILE A 158 6.41 -23.16 4.08
C ILE A 158 6.42 -23.62 2.62
N ASP A 159 6.32 -24.93 2.35
CA ASP A 159 6.22 -25.43 0.98
C ASP A 159 5.00 -24.88 0.25
N LYS A 160 3.82 -24.89 0.90
CA LYS A 160 2.60 -24.31 0.34
C LYS A 160 2.72 -22.81 0.10
N TRP A 161 3.40 -22.09 0.99
CA TRP A 161 3.67 -20.67 0.84
C TRP A 161 4.50 -20.39 -0.41
N PHE A 162 5.60 -21.12 -0.61
CA PHE A 162 6.43 -20.99 -1.81
C PHE A 162 5.71 -21.41 -3.08
N GLN A 163 4.85 -22.44 -3.04
CA GLN A 163 4.00 -22.83 -4.17
C GLN A 163 3.02 -21.71 -4.54
N ALA A 164 2.35 -21.11 -3.55
CA ALA A 164 1.43 -20.00 -3.79
C ALA A 164 2.16 -18.78 -4.38
N PHE A 165 3.36 -18.48 -3.89
CA PHE A 165 4.17 -17.40 -4.46
C PHE A 165 4.66 -17.72 -5.87
N GLU A 166 5.13 -18.93 -6.14
CA GLU A 166 5.52 -19.36 -7.50
C GLU A 166 4.33 -19.31 -8.48
N ASP A 167 3.12 -19.66 -8.03
CA ASP A 167 1.90 -19.52 -8.84
C ASP A 167 1.55 -18.06 -9.16
N ILE A 168 1.90 -17.11 -8.27
CA ILE A 168 1.82 -15.67 -8.57
C ILE A 168 2.81 -15.32 -9.68
N LEU A 169 4.07 -15.75 -9.56
CA LEU A 169 5.09 -15.52 -10.60
C LEU A 169 4.63 -16.06 -11.95
N ARG A 170 4.14 -17.30 -12.02
CA ARG A 170 3.64 -17.94 -13.25
C ARG A 170 2.53 -17.13 -13.92
N ARG A 171 1.65 -16.49 -13.14
CA ARG A 171 0.57 -15.63 -13.67
C ARG A 171 1.11 -14.31 -14.21
N ILE A 172 2.06 -13.69 -13.51
CA ILE A 172 2.66 -12.40 -13.90
C ILE A 172 3.44 -12.57 -15.21
N PHE A 173 4.29 -13.59 -15.29
CA PHE A 173 5.12 -13.87 -16.47
C PHE A 173 4.36 -14.61 -17.58
N ASN A 174 3.12 -15.03 -17.32
CA ASN A 174 2.31 -15.85 -18.23
C ASN A 174 3.04 -17.15 -18.70
N ASP A 175 3.86 -17.72 -17.81
CA ASP A 175 4.56 -18.99 -18.04
C ASP A 175 4.17 -20.00 -16.95
N LYS A 176 3.49 -21.07 -17.34
CA LYS A 176 3.03 -22.14 -16.44
C LYS A 176 4.18 -23.02 -15.92
N ASN A 177 5.31 -23.05 -16.61
CA ASN A 177 6.48 -23.85 -16.24
C ASN A 177 7.52 -23.05 -15.46
N LEU A 178 7.28 -21.76 -15.21
CA LEU A 178 8.18 -20.92 -14.43
C LEU A 178 8.41 -21.53 -13.04
N GLN A 179 9.68 -21.54 -12.64
CA GLN A 179 10.14 -22.04 -11.34
C GLN A 179 10.89 -20.97 -10.56
N LEU A 180 10.68 -20.92 -9.25
CA LEU A 180 11.50 -20.16 -8.33
C LEU A 180 12.53 -21.09 -7.68
N LYS A 181 13.80 -20.95 -8.05
CA LYS A 181 14.89 -21.76 -7.51
C LYS A 181 15.61 -21.03 -6.39
N PHE A 182 15.96 -21.78 -5.36
CA PHE A 182 16.80 -21.33 -4.25
C PHE A 182 18.11 -22.10 -4.29
N ASP A 183 19.22 -21.37 -4.30
CA ASP A 183 20.57 -21.91 -4.16
C ASP A 183 20.98 -21.87 -2.69
N ASP A 184 21.24 -23.03 -2.10
CA ASP A 184 21.58 -23.18 -0.68
C ASP A 184 23.06 -22.88 -0.36
N GLU A 185 23.92 -22.77 -1.37
CA GLU A 185 25.32 -22.35 -1.21
C GLU A 185 25.45 -20.82 -1.24
N THR A 186 24.73 -20.16 -2.15
CA THR A 186 24.79 -18.69 -2.34
C THR A 186 23.67 -17.94 -1.62
N PHE A 187 22.65 -18.65 -1.13
CA PHE A 187 21.40 -18.11 -0.58
C PHE A 187 20.63 -17.21 -1.56
N GLN A 188 20.87 -17.34 -2.86
CA GLN A 188 20.21 -16.53 -3.88
C GLN A 188 18.95 -17.21 -4.42
N PHE A 189 18.00 -16.39 -4.82
CA PHE A 189 16.83 -16.82 -5.57
C PHE A 189 16.97 -16.49 -7.04
N SER A 190 16.55 -17.40 -7.90
CA SER A 190 16.50 -17.20 -9.34
C SER A 190 15.15 -17.63 -9.89
N ILE A 191 14.59 -16.78 -10.75
CA ILE A 191 13.39 -17.02 -11.52
C ILE A 191 13.83 -17.69 -12.83
N CYS A 192 13.31 -18.88 -13.09
CA CYS A 192 13.60 -19.66 -14.29
C CYS A 192 12.36 -19.72 -15.17
N GLU A 193 12.34 -18.92 -16.22
CA GLU A 193 11.32 -18.91 -17.27
C GLU A 193 11.69 -19.88 -18.40
N THR A 194 10.70 -20.36 -19.15
CA THR A 194 10.89 -21.22 -20.32
C THR A 194 11.70 -20.48 -21.40
N ASP A 195 12.72 -21.14 -21.96
CA ASP A 195 13.56 -20.62 -23.04
C ASP A 195 14.29 -19.29 -22.73
N ARG A 196 14.50 -18.98 -21.44
CA ARG A 196 15.23 -17.81 -20.97
C ARG A 196 16.30 -18.17 -19.95
N ASP A 197 17.37 -17.36 -19.91
CA ASP A 197 18.39 -17.49 -18.88
C ASP A 197 17.79 -17.13 -17.50
N PRO A 198 18.16 -17.83 -16.41
CA PRO A 198 17.72 -17.49 -15.07
C PRO A 198 18.12 -16.06 -14.69
N PHE A 199 17.22 -15.35 -14.01
CA PHE A 199 17.43 -14.00 -13.50
C PHE A 199 16.93 -13.88 -12.06
N ASP A 200 17.33 -12.81 -11.37
CA ASP A 200 16.91 -12.53 -9.99
C ASP A 200 15.97 -11.32 -9.91
N PHE A 201 15.61 -10.92 -8.69
CA PHE A 201 14.71 -9.79 -8.49
C PHE A 201 15.32 -8.43 -8.87
N ASN A 202 16.64 -8.28 -8.83
CA ASN A 202 17.33 -7.03 -9.15
C ASN A 202 17.72 -6.92 -10.64
N THR A 203 17.66 -8.03 -11.38
CA THR A 203 18.09 -8.13 -12.79
C THR A 203 16.93 -8.31 -13.77
N MET A 204 15.69 -8.33 -13.29
CA MET A 204 14.50 -8.36 -14.15
C MET A 204 14.32 -7.04 -14.92
N SER A 205 13.58 -7.08 -16.03
CA SER A 205 13.28 -5.87 -16.81
C SER A 205 12.43 -4.88 -16.01
N SER A 206 12.58 -3.59 -16.29
CA SER A 206 11.87 -2.48 -15.63
C SER A 206 10.36 -2.71 -15.44
N GLY A 207 9.70 -3.35 -16.40
CA GLY A 207 8.26 -3.61 -16.30
C GLY A 207 7.85 -4.64 -15.29
N TYR A 208 8.63 -5.71 -15.17
CA TYR A 208 8.42 -6.64 -14.08
C TYR A 208 8.81 -5.98 -12.76
N SER A 209 9.92 -5.25 -12.72
CA SER A 209 10.37 -4.53 -11.53
C SER A 209 9.27 -3.64 -10.92
N ALA A 210 8.56 -2.87 -11.76
CA ALA A 210 7.48 -1.97 -11.30
C ALA A 210 6.23 -2.71 -10.78
N VAL A 211 5.97 -3.93 -11.28
CA VAL A 211 4.89 -4.80 -10.80
C VAL A 211 5.31 -5.51 -9.50
N PHE A 212 6.56 -5.98 -9.44
CA PHE A 212 7.12 -6.64 -8.27
C PHE A 212 7.29 -5.72 -7.08
N ASP A 213 7.54 -4.43 -7.30
CA ASP A 213 7.54 -3.43 -6.22
C ASP A 213 6.22 -3.47 -5.44
N ILE A 214 5.09 -3.46 -6.15
CA ILE A 214 3.75 -3.52 -5.57
C ILE A 214 3.52 -4.87 -4.89
N ILE A 215 3.78 -5.97 -5.61
CA ILE A 215 3.44 -7.31 -5.13
C ILE A 215 4.27 -7.69 -3.91
N ASN A 216 5.58 -7.43 -3.94
CA ASN A 216 6.47 -7.72 -2.83
C ASN A 216 6.08 -6.93 -1.59
N ASP A 217 5.75 -5.65 -1.77
CA ASP A 217 5.30 -4.79 -0.68
C ASP A 217 4.01 -5.30 -0.03
N LEU A 218 3.00 -5.61 -0.84
CA LEU A 218 1.74 -6.16 -0.34
C LEU A 218 1.94 -7.51 0.36
N ILE A 219 2.79 -8.41 -0.18
CA ILE A 219 3.09 -9.68 0.49
C ILE A 219 3.73 -9.42 1.85
N ILE A 220 4.76 -8.58 1.95
CA ILE A 220 5.41 -8.30 3.24
C ILE A 220 4.42 -7.70 4.24
N ARG A 221 3.56 -6.77 3.83
CA ARG A 221 2.51 -6.19 4.67
C ARG A 221 1.55 -7.25 5.21
N MET A 222 1.16 -8.22 4.38
CA MET A 222 0.28 -9.32 4.80
C MET A 222 0.98 -10.33 5.72
N GLU A 223 2.23 -10.64 5.43
CA GLU A 223 3.06 -11.58 6.18
C GLU A 223 3.41 -11.07 7.57
N ALA A 224 3.63 -9.76 7.71
CA ALA A 224 3.86 -9.10 9.01
C ALA A 224 2.78 -9.43 10.05
N LYS A 225 1.53 -9.67 9.61
CA LYS A 225 0.42 -9.90 10.53
C LYS A 225 0.24 -11.35 10.95
N SER A 226 0.42 -12.29 10.03
CA SER A 226 -0.02 -13.68 10.24
C SER A 226 1.09 -14.70 10.01
N GLY A 227 2.07 -14.39 9.17
CA GLY A 227 3.14 -15.29 8.76
C GLY A 227 2.66 -16.54 8.00
N LEU A 228 3.38 -16.91 6.95
CA LEU A 228 3.15 -18.08 6.12
C LEU A 228 1.70 -18.21 5.61
N ARG A 229 1.12 -17.12 5.08
CA ARG A 229 -0.22 -17.13 4.47
C ARG A 229 -0.18 -17.83 3.11
N THR A 230 -1.13 -18.72 2.86
CA THR A 230 -1.33 -19.29 1.51
C THR A 230 -2.37 -18.50 0.70
N GLU A 231 -3.08 -17.59 1.36
CA GLU A 231 -4.07 -16.70 0.76
C GLU A 231 -3.67 -15.25 1.07
N PHE A 232 -3.44 -14.48 -0.01
CA PHE A 232 -3.06 -13.07 0.04
C PHE A 232 -4.31 -12.20 -0.08
N ASP A 233 -5.19 -12.31 0.92
CA ASP A 233 -6.58 -11.81 0.90
C ASP A 233 -6.84 -10.67 1.89
N MET A 234 -5.79 -10.06 2.45
CA MET A 234 -5.95 -8.99 3.43
C MET A 234 -6.67 -7.79 2.80
N GLU A 235 -7.70 -7.29 3.50
CA GLU A 235 -8.43 -6.10 3.08
C GLU A 235 -7.50 -4.89 2.98
N GLY A 236 -7.78 -3.97 2.05
CA GLY A 236 -7.00 -2.76 1.92
C GLY A 236 -7.49 -1.79 0.85
N VAL A 237 -6.91 -0.59 0.85
CA VAL A 237 -6.98 0.39 -0.22
C VAL A 237 -5.57 0.63 -0.74
N VAL A 238 -5.38 0.34 -2.02
CA VAL A 238 -4.09 0.51 -2.71
C VAL A 238 -4.27 1.55 -3.80
N LEU A 239 -3.48 2.62 -3.72
CA LEU A 239 -3.42 3.66 -4.73
C LEU A 239 -2.20 3.41 -5.60
N VAL A 240 -2.41 3.25 -6.91
CA VAL A 240 -1.33 3.06 -7.89
C VAL A 240 -1.46 4.18 -8.91
N ASP A 241 -0.47 5.07 -8.94
CA ASP A 241 -0.38 6.07 -9.99
C ASP A 241 0.20 5.43 -11.26
N GLU A 242 -0.33 5.87 -12.41
CA GLU A 242 0.06 5.43 -13.75
C GLU A 242 0.25 3.92 -13.95
N ILE A 243 -0.65 3.09 -13.38
CA ILE A 243 -0.55 1.63 -13.53
C ILE A 243 -0.44 1.19 -15.00
N GLU A 244 -1.14 1.89 -15.90
CA GLU A 244 -1.12 1.62 -17.35
C GLU A 244 0.22 1.98 -17.99
N THR A 245 0.88 3.09 -17.65
CA THR A 245 2.16 3.45 -18.26
C THR A 245 3.21 2.37 -18.00
N HIS A 246 3.27 1.85 -16.77
CA HIS A 246 4.20 0.78 -16.37
C HIS A 246 3.79 -0.61 -16.86
N LEU A 247 2.50 -0.90 -17.04
CA LEU A 247 2.06 -2.23 -17.50
C LEU A 247 1.96 -2.31 -19.03
N HIS A 248 1.53 -1.24 -19.69
CA HIS A 248 1.18 -1.17 -21.11
C HIS A 248 2.40 -1.03 -22.01
N LEU A 249 3.43 -0.25 -21.62
CA LEU A 249 4.66 -0.12 -22.41
C LEU A 249 5.40 -1.44 -22.56
N GLU A 250 5.30 -2.35 -21.59
CA GLU A 250 6.17 -3.53 -21.53
C GLU A 250 5.47 -4.85 -21.88
N LEU A 251 4.15 -4.99 -21.63
CA LEU A 251 3.35 -6.06 -22.22
C LEU A 251 3.24 -5.93 -23.75
N GLN A 252 3.27 -4.69 -24.28
CA GLN A 252 3.35 -4.47 -25.73
C GLN A 252 4.70 -4.88 -26.31
N THR A 253 5.81 -4.66 -25.61
CA THR A 253 7.13 -5.12 -26.07
C THR A 253 7.21 -6.64 -26.21
N MET A 254 6.54 -7.39 -25.33
CA MET A 254 6.38 -8.85 -25.49
C MET A 254 5.58 -9.22 -26.74
N SER A 255 4.58 -8.40 -27.10
CA SER A 255 3.79 -8.61 -28.32
C SER A 255 4.66 -8.42 -29.57
N VAL A 256 5.58 -7.46 -29.58
CA VAL A 256 6.50 -7.19 -30.70
C VAL A 256 7.51 -8.34 -30.92
N PHE A 257 7.91 -9.07 -29.88
CA PHE A 257 8.72 -10.30 -30.05
C PHE A 257 7.91 -11.54 -30.44
N SER A 258 6.57 -11.44 -30.49
CA SER A 258 5.65 -12.51 -30.90
C SER A 258 4.89 -12.23 -32.20
N GLU A 259 5.19 -11.11 -32.89
CA GLU A 259 4.60 -10.77 -34.20
C GLU A 259 5.11 -11.71 -35.31
N ASN A 260 4.71 -12.97 -35.25
CA ASN A 260 4.71 -13.87 -36.40
C ASN A 260 3.41 -14.69 -36.51
N GLN A 261 2.35 -14.34 -35.79
CA GLN A 261 0.99 -14.84 -36.05
C GLN A 261 -0.07 -13.81 -35.66
N ILE A 262 -0.48 -12.96 -36.60
CA ILE A 262 -1.73 -12.19 -36.51
C ILE A 262 -2.83 -12.99 -37.23
N PRO A 263 -3.89 -13.46 -36.55
CA PRO A 263 -5.16 -13.69 -37.21
C PRO A 263 -5.94 -12.38 -37.24
N GLU A 264 -6.28 -11.92 -38.45
CA GLU A 264 -7.23 -10.85 -38.69
C GLU A 264 -8.58 -11.19 -38.04
N ASN A 265 -8.96 -10.46 -36.98
CA ASN A 265 -10.29 -9.89 -36.76
C ASN A 265 -10.46 -9.49 -35.28
N LEU A 266 -10.35 -8.20 -34.98
CA LEU A 266 -11.16 -7.60 -33.92
C LEU A 266 -11.40 -6.12 -34.25
N THR A 267 -12.59 -5.83 -34.77
CA THR A 267 -13.07 -4.49 -35.07
C THR A 267 -13.42 -3.79 -33.75
N LEU A 268 -12.65 -2.77 -33.36
CA LEU A 268 -12.98 -1.87 -32.26
C LEU A 268 -13.99 -0.81 -32.74
N GLN A 269 -15.25 -0.91 -32.29
CA GLN A 269 -16.19 0.21 -32.37
C GLN A 269 -15.90 1.19 -31.22
N LYS A 270 -15.45 2.40 -31.58
CA LYS A 270 -15.53 3.58 -30.70
C LYS A 270 -17.00 3.94 -30.50
N LEU A 271 -17.47 3.96 -29.26
CA LEU A 271 -18.69 4.68 -28.90
C LEU A 271 -18.30 6.10 -28.48
N SER A 272 -18.70 7.06 -29.30
CA SER A 272 -18.74 8.48 -28.97
C SER A 272 -20.15 8.86 -28.53
N ALA A 273 -20.30 9.33 -27.30
CA ALA A 273 -21.18 10.42 -26.87
C ALA A 273 -20.87 10.73 -25.40
#